data_AF-C9SAJ5-F1
#
_entry.id   AF-C9SAJ5-F1
#
_cell.length_a   1.000
_cell.length_b   1.000
_cell.length_c   1.000
_cell.angle_alpha   90.00
_cell.angle_beta   90.00
_cell.angle_gamma   90.00
#
_symmetry.space_group_name_H-M   'P 1'
#
loop_
_entity.id
_entity.type
_entity.pdbx_description
1 polymer ?
#
loop_
_entity_poly.entity_id
_entity_poly.type
_entity_poly.pdbx_seq_one_letter_code
_entity_poly.pdbx_strand_id
1 'polypeptide(L)'
;MMASTGKESRQTLADTLLDVGKRAFDPTTEPALRDLALKEFNSLVEGNVSWNLLPALNALIKPNVAPSWLQPPLMKILTHIPLRRDGVRGTLEFVFSVHPSSQMKASDETTLHKTGANITQEALAVATRIITSPPATTAPTQWFAGIAPQIHQLLDGNEGPELSRVAAQVVMIGILSKKQFGAPGRLA
;
A
#
# COMPACT_ATOMS: atom_id res chain seq x y z
N MET A 1 13.68 -4.05 24.90
CA MET A 1 14.74 -3.68 23.94
C MET A 1 14.55 -4.52 22.66
N MET A 2 13.54 -4.22 21.83
CA MET A 2 13.21 -5.00 20.60
C MET A 2 12.53 -4.14 19.50
N ALA A 3 12.87 -2.85 19.40
CA ALA A 3 12.31 -1.96 18.37
C ALA A 3 13.27 -1.69 17.18
N SER A 4 14.53 -2.15 17.25
CA SER A 4 15.57 -1.85 16.24
C SER A 4 15.47 -2.71 14.98
N THR A 5 15.16 -4.00 15.14
CA THR A 5 15.25 -5.02 14.07
C THR A 5 14.30 -4.77 12.89
N GLY A 6 13.09 -4.28 13.16
CA GLY A 6 12.10 -4.01 12.09
C GLY A 6 12.38 -2.73 11.28
N LYS A 7 13.10 -1.75 11.84
CA LYS A 7 13.45 -0.52 11.11
C LYS A 7 14.71 -0.72 10.26
N GLU A 8 15.71 -1.40 10.82
CA GLU A 8 16.93 -1.79 10.11
C GLU A 8 16.62 -2.71 8.94
N SER A 9 15.80 -3.75 9.14
CA SER A 9 15.39 -4.66 8.06
C SER A 9 14.66 -3.93 6.91
N ARG A 10 13.83 -2.92 7.21
CA ARG A 10 13.16 -2.10 6.18
C ARG A 10 14.11 -1.18 5.42
N GLN A 11 15.12 -0.61 6.09
CA GLN A 11 16.16 0.18 5.43
C GLN A 11 17.01 -0.71 4.53
N THR A 12 17.42 -1.89 5.00
CA THR A 12 18.13 -2.87 4.18
C THR A 12 17.33 -3.27 2.94
N LEU A 13 16.01 -3.49 3.07
CA LEU A 13 15.14 -3.77 1.93
C LEU A 13 15.05 -2.59 0.94
N ALA A 14 14.94 -1.36 1.44
CA ALA A 14 14.91 -0.18 0.57
C ALA A 14 16.23 0.00 -0.19
N ASP A 15 17.37 -0.18 0.49
CA ASP A 15 18.69 -0.08 -0.12
C ASP A 15 18.91 -1.20 -1.16
N THR A 16 18.49 -2.42 -0.86
CA THR A 16 18.57 -3.56 -1.79
C THR A 16 17.68 -3.35 -3.02
N LEU A 17 16.43 -2.89 -2.82
CA LEU A 17 15.52 -2.55 -3.93
C LEU A 17 16.08 -1.42 -4.79
N LEU A 18 16.76 -0.44 -4.19
CA LEU A 18 17.40 0.65 -4.92
C LEU A 18 18.59 0.17 -5.74
N ASP A 19 19.46 -0.69 -5.19
CA ASP A 19 20.61 -1.24 -5.89
C ASP A 19 20.19 -2.12 -7.07
N VAL A 20 19.34 -3.12 -6.82
CA VAL A 20 18.85 -4.03 -7.86
C VAL A 20 18.00 -3.26 -8.87
N GLY A 21 17.18 -2.31 -8.42
CA GLY A 21 16.40 -1.43 -9.30
C GLY A 21 17.28 -0.59 -10.22
N LYS A 22 18.43 -0.10 -9.75
CA LYS A 22 19.38 0.59 -10.62
C LYS A 22 19.89 -0.35 -11.70
N ARG A 23 20.38 -1.55 -11.35
CA ARG A 23 20.86 -2.54 -12.32
C ARG A 23 19.78 -2.99 -13.32
N ALA A 24 18.53 -3.08 -12.87
CA ALA A 24 17.40 -3.56 -13.66
C ALA A 24 16.85 -2.52 -14.65
N PHE A 25 16.92 -1.24 -14.31
CA PHE A 25 16.28 -0.17 -15.10
C PHE A 25 17.27 0.87 -15.66
N ASP A 26 18.57 0.75 -15.38
CA ASP A 26 19.58 1.66 -15.93
C ASP A 26 19.70 1.44 -17.46
N PRO A 27 19.47 2.48 -18.27
CA PRO A 27 19.54 2.41 -19.73
C PRO A 27 20.95 2.07 -20.26
N THR A 28 22.00 2.25 -19.45
CA THR A 28 23.40 1.98 -19.81
C THR A 28 23.85 0.55 -19.52
N THR A 29 23.06 -0.23 -18.76
CA THR A 29 23.39 -1.62 -18.43
C THR A 29 23.25 -2.54 -19.64
N GLU A 30 24.15 -3.51 -19.78
CA GLU A 30 24.13 -4.51 -20.84
C GLU A 30 22.83 -5.34 -20.81
N PRO A 31 22.18 -5.64 -21.95
CA PRO A 31 20.87 -6.30 -21.98
C PRO A 31 20.77 -7.62 -21.21
N ALA A 32 21.80 -8.47 -21.29
CA ALA A 32 21.80 -9.75 -20.59
C ALA A 32 21.87 -9.60 -19.06
N LEU A 33 22.64 -8.61 -18.57
CA LEU A 33 22.73 -8.28 -17.15
C LEU A 33 21.46 -7.60 -16.65
N ARG A 34 20.81 -6.80 -17.51
CA ARG A 34 19.54 -6.15 -17.23
C ARG A 34 18.42 -7.19 -17.01
N ASP A 35 18.32 -8.20 -17.87
CA ASP A 35 17.30 -9.25 -17.73
C ASP A 35 17.48 -10.05 -16.43
N LEU A 36 18.72 -10.32 -16.03
CA LEU A 36 19.04 -10.97 -14.76
C LEU A 36 18.63 -10.08 -13.57
N ALA A 37 18.99 -8.80 -13.62
CA ALA A 37 18.63 -7.84 -12.57
C ALA A 37 17.12 -7.60 -12.48
N LEU A 38 16.39 -7.63 -13.61
CA LEU A 38 14.93 -7.56 -13.62
C LEU A 38 14.29 -8.78 -12.94
N LYS A 39 14.82 -9.99 -13.19
CA LYS A 39 14.37 -11.20 -12.51
C LYS A 39 14.65 -11.14 -11.01
N GLU A 40 15.84 -10.70 -10.63
CA GLU A 40 16.22 -10.50 -9.22
C GLU A 40 15.29 -9.47 -8.55
N PHE A 41 15.03 -8.34 -9.21
CA PHE A 41 14.14 -7.30 -8.72
C PHE A 41 12.72 -7.81 -8.52
N ASN A 42 12.16 -8.50 -9.51
CA ASN A 42 10.82 -9.08 -9.42
C ASN A 42 10.76 -10.13 -8.30
N SER A 43 11.78 -10.97 -8.16
CA SER A 43 11.85 -11.96 -7.07
C SER A 43 11.90 -11.30 -5.70
N LEU A 44 12.59 -10.17 -5.54
CA LEU A 44 12.61 -9.41 -4.29
C LEU A 44 11.24 -8.80 -3.99
N VAL A 45 10.57 -8.26 -5.00
CA VAL A 45 9.21 -7.72 -4.84
C VAL A 45 8.24 -8.84 -4.48
N GLU A 46 8.23 -9.96 -5.20
CA GLU A 46 7.31 -11.08 -4.98
C GLU A 46 7.57 -11.80 -3.65
N GLY A 47 8.84 -11.99 -3.28
CA GLY A 47 9.24 -12.65 -2.04
C GLY A 47 9.00 -11.83 -0.77
N ASN A 48 8.77 -10.53 -0.90
CA ASN A 48 8.45 -9.66 0.23
C ASN A 48 6.95 -9.41 0.37
N VAL A 49 6.54 -9.33 1.62
CA VAL A 49 5.17 -9.06 2.09
C VAL A 49 4.84 -7.57 1.97
N SER A 50 3.58 -7.27 1.66
CA SER A 50 3.07 -5.91 1.36
C SER A 50 3.41 -4.88 2.44
N TRP A 51 3.38 -5.26 3.72
CA TRP A 51 3.68 -4.38 4.86
C TRP A 51 5.16 -3.95 4.95
N ASN A 52 6.10 -4.72 4.40
CA ASN A 52 7.52 -4.34 4.32
C ASN A 52 7.81 -3.51 3.07
N LEU A 53 7.10 -3.80 1.97
CA LEU A 53 7.30 -3.12 0.70
C LEU A 53 6.73 -1.71 0.67
N LEU A 54 5.55 -1.49 1.27
CA LEU A 54 4.93 -0.16 1.35
C LEU A 54 5.87 0.91 1.92
N PRO A 55 6.44 0.76 3.13
CA PRO A 55 7.35 1.76 3.69
C PRO A 55 8.66 1.89 2.90
N ALA A 56 9.20 0.78 2.38
CA ALA A 56 10.44 0.79 1.60
C ALA A 56 10.25 1.56 0.29
N LEU A 57 9.23 1.21 -0.50
CA LEU A 57 8.90 1.90 -1.75
C LEU A 57 8.50 3.36 -1.50
N ASN A 58 7.73 3.64 -0.44
CA ASN A 58 7.36 5.01 -0.08
C ASN A 58 8.58 5.88 0.27
N ALA A 59 9.64 5.29 0.84
CA ALA A 59 10.90 5.99 1.08
C ALA A 59 11.65 6.28 -0.23
N LEU A 60 11.62 5.34 -1.18
CA LEU A 60 12.33 5.44 -2.46
C LEU A 60 11.69 6.40 -3.46
N ILE A 61 10.37 6.61 -3.40
CA ILE A 61 9.67 7.58 -4.28
C ILE A 61 9.85 9.05 -3.84
N LYS A 62 10.47 9.30 -2.67
CA LYS A 62 10.74 10.67 -2.24
C LYS A 62 11.67 11.38 -3.23
N PRO A 63 11.50 12.70 -3.43
CA PRO A 63 12.36 13.47 -4.31
C PRO A 63 13.82 13.32 -3.85
N ASN A 64 14.73 13.16 -4.82
CA ASN A 64 16.18 12.98 -4.64
C ASN A 64 16.64 11.65 -3.99
N VAL A 65 15.77 10.65 -3.81
CA VAL A 65 16.18 9.32 -3.30
C VAL A 65 16.49 8.35 -4.45
N ALA A 66 15.49 8.09 -5.31
CA ALA A 66 15.68 7.27 -6.51
C ALA A 66 15.95 8.14 -7.75
N PRO A 67 16.76 7.66 -8.72
CA PRO A 67 16.90 8.30 -10.03
C PRO A 67 15.56 8.51 -10.72
N SER A 68 15.44 9.58 -11.51
CA SER A 68 14.18 9.96 -12.19
C SER A 68 13.63 8.87 -13.12
N TRP A 69 14.51 8.05 -13.71
CA TRP A 69 14.12 6.91 -14.55
C TRP A 69 13.66 5.68 -13.75
N LEU A 70 14.04 5.57 -12.47
CA LEU A 70 13.63 4.48 -11.58
C LEU A 70 12.34 4.78 -10.82
N GLN A 71 11.97 6.06 -10.71
CA GLN A 71 10.73 6.47 -10.04
C GLN A 71 9.45 5.88 -10.68
N PRO A 72 9.26 5.90 -12.01
CA PRO A 72 8.04 5.35 -12.62
C PRO A 72 7.86 3.83 -12.36
N PRO A 73 8.89 2.97 -12.51
CA PRO A 73 8.81 1.56 -12.12
C PRO A 73 8.45 1.34 -10.64
N LEU A 74 9.08 2.08 -9.73
CA LEU A 74 8.79 1.97 -8.29
C LEU A 74 7.36 2.43 -7.95
N MET A 75 6.91 3.52 -8.57
CA MET A 75 5.54 4.02 -8.42
C MET A 75 4.52 3.02 -8.96
N LYS A 76 4.83 2.35 -10.08
CA LYS A 76 3.98 1.28 -10.61
C LYS A 76 3.81 0.16 -9.60
N ILE A 77 4.89 -0.28 -8.94
CA ILE A 77 4.79 -1.35 -7.93
C ILE A 77 3.99 -0.87 -6.72
N LEU A 78 4.31 0.32 -6.19
CA LEU A 78 3.64 0.89 -5.03
C LEU A 78 2.12 0.98 -5.24
N THR A 79 1.70 1.42 -6.43
CA THR A 79 0.28 1.58 -6.79
C THR A 79 -0.45 0.24 -7.00
N HIS A 80 0.27 -0.85 -7.24
CA HIS A 80 -0.31 -2.20 -7.39
C HIS A 80 -0.24 -3.03 -6.10
N ILE A 81 0.34 -2.52 -5.01
CA ILE A 81 0.38 -3.24 -3.73
C ILE A 81 -1.01 -3.68 -3.24
N PRO A 82 -2.08 -2.86 -3.32
CA PRO A 82 -3.40 -3.29 -2.84
C PRO A 82 -3.94 -4.55 -3.51
N LEU A 83 -3.48 -4.89 -4.73
CA LEU A 83 -3.88 -6.11 -5.44
C LEU A 83 -3.14 -7.37 -4.97
N ARG A 84 -2.06 -7.21 -4.18
CA ARG A 84 -1.33 -8.34 -3.62
C ARG A 84 -2.07 -8.92 -2.42
N ARG A 85 -1.70 -10.14 -2.04
CA ARG A 85 -2.18 -10.77 -0.80
C ARG A 85 -1.88 -9.86 0.39
N ASP A 86 -2.89 -9.65 1.23
CA ASP A 86 -2.86 -8.75 2.39
C ASP A 86 -2.52 -7.28 2.03
N GLY A 87 -2.64 -6.91 0.75
CA GLY A 87 -2.31 -5.59 0.23
C GLY A 87 -3.29 -4.52 0.72
N VAL A 88 -4.59 -4.84 0.79
CA VAL A 88 -5.61 -3.92 1.31
C VAL A 88 -5.35 -3.63 2.79
N ARG A 89 -5.14 -4.68 3.59
CA ARG A 89 -4.81 -4.57 5.02
C ARG A 89 -3.53 -3.78 5.24
N GLY A 90 -2.45 -4.15 4.54
CA GLY A 90 -1.16 -3.47 4.64
C GLY A 90 -1.25 -1.98 4.27
N THR A 91 -2.07 -1.63 3.27
CA THR A 91 -2.29 -0.22 2.90
C THR A 91 -3.04 0.54 3.99
N LEU A 92 -4.10 -0.04 4.58
CA LEU A 92 -4.84 0.55 5.70
C LEU A 92 -3.91 0.80 6.89
N GLU A 93 -3.21 -0.24 7.34
CA GLU A 93 -2.29 -0.17 8.49
C GLU A 93 -1.15 0.82 8.24
N PHE A 94 -0.59 0.84 7.04
CA PHE A 94 0.46 1.79 6.68
C PHE A 94 -0.04 3.23 6.79
N VAL A 95 -1.19 3.55 6.19
CA VAL A 95 -1.77 4.90 6.26
C VAL A 95 -2.02 5.30 7.71
N PHE A 96 -2.61 4.42 8.52
CA PHE A 96 -2.85 4.70 9.94
C PHE A 96 -1.56 4.88 10.74
N SER A 97 -0.48 4.19 10.37
CA SER A 97 0.81 4.33 11.04
C SER A 97 1.55 5.63 10.69
N VAL A 98 1.39 6.14 9.46
CA VAL A 98 2.15 7.31 8.97
C VAL A 98 1.37 8.62 9.02
N HIS A 99 0.05 8.57 9.19
CA HIS A 99 -0.78 9.78 9.18
C HIS A 99 -0.59 10.61 10.47
N PRO A 100 -0.28 11.91 10.38
CA PRO A 100 0.00 12.74 11.56
C PRO A 100 -1.20 12.84 12.51
N SER A 101 -2.44 12.79 12.00
CA SER A 101 -3.65 12.80 12.85
C SER A 101 -3.75 11.57 13.76
N SER A 102 -3.20 10.42 13.34
CA SER A 102 -3.12 9.21 14.17
C SER A 102 -2.03 9.30 15.23
N GLN A 103 -1.01 10.15 15.01
CA GLN A 103 0.06 10.42 15.98
C GLN A 103 -0.33 11.51 17.00
N MET A 104 -1.15 12.49 16.60
CA MET A 104 -1.55 13.61 17.46
C MET A 104 -2.56 13.23 18.55
N LYS A 105 -3.45 12.25 18.29
CA LYS A 105 -4.39 11.71 19.29
C LYS A 105 -3.77 10.72 20.28
N ALA A 106 -2.49 10.37 20.12
CA ALA A 106 -1.79 9.54 21.11
C ALA A 106 -1.34 10.35 22.35
N SER A 107 -1.47 11.69 22.29
CA SER A 107 -0.97 12.62 23.31
C SER A 107 -2.02 13.11 24.31
N ASP A 108 -3.32 12.87 24.05
CA ASP A 108 -4.42 13.20 24.97
C ASP A 108 -4.90 11.92 25.69
N GLU A 109 -4.81 11.93 27.01
CA GLU A 109 -4.90 10.77 27.89
C GLU A 109 -6.28 10.07 27.93
N THR A 110 -6.24 8.82 28.43
CA THR A 110 -7.31 8.04 29.12
C THR A 110 -8.17 7.01 28.38
N THR A 111 -7.68 6.32 27.35
CA THR A 111 -8.06 4.90 27.13
C THR A 111 -6.98 4.16 26.32
N LEU A 112 -6.01 3.57 27.03
CA LEU A 112 -5.16 2.52 26.47
C LEU A 112 -6.02 1.27 26.16
N HIS A 113 -6.54 1.17 24.95
CA HIS A 113 -6.92 -0.12 24.38
C HIS A 113 -5.76 -0.61 23.49
N LYS A 114 -5.08 -1.63 24.03
CA LYS A 114 -4.11 -2.45 23.32
C LYS A 114 -4.73 -2.93 22.00
N THR A 115 -3.97 -2.79 20.92
CA THR A 115 -4.27 -3.32 19.57
C THR A 115 -5.29 -2.52 18.76
N GLY A 116 -4.87 -1.36 18.25
CA GLY A 116 -5.60 -0.64 17.21
C GLY A 116 -5.04 0.76 17.09
N ALA A 117 -4.38 1.06 15.96
CA ALA A 117 -3.96 2.43 15.67
C ALA A 117 -5.15 3.38 15.86
N ASN A 118 -4.95 4.57 16.43
CA ASN A 118 -5.99 5.60 16.51
C ASN A 118 -6.48 5.95 15.09
N ILE A 119 -7.55 5.29 14.63
CA ILE A 119 -8.10 5.44 13.29
C ILE A 119 -8.88 6.75 13.26
N THR A 120 -8.26 7.82 12.75
CA THR A 120 -8.96 9.10 12.57
C THR A 120 -9.73 9.10 11.26
N GLN A 121 -10.79 9.91 11.19
CA GLN A 121 -11.62 10.02 9.98
C GLN A 121 -10.82 10.52 8.78
N GLU A 122 -9.80 11.35 9.01
CA GLU A 122 -8.89 11.86 7.98
C GLU A 122 -8.00 10.74 7.44
N ALA A 123 -7.39 9.94 8.33
CA ALA A 123 -6.54 8.81 7.92
C ALA A 123 -7.36 7.75 7.17
N LEU A 124 -8.61 7.51 7.61
CA LEU A 124 -9.57 6.66 6.92
C LEU A 124 -9.93 7.20 5.54
N ALA A 125 -10.20 8.50 5.40
CA ALA A 125 -10.52 9.11 4.11
C ALA A 125 -9.36 8.98 3.12
N VAL A 126 -8.13 9.17 3.59
CA VAL A 126 -6.90 8.97 2.80
C VAL A 126 -6.77 7.52 2.37
N ALA A 127 -6.90 6.57 3.31
CA ALA A 127 -6.77 5.15 3.01
C ALA A 127 -7.87 4.66 2.05
N THR A 128 -9.11 5.11 2.27
CA THR A 128 -10.26 4.86 1.38
C THR A 128 -9.98 5.39 -0.01
N ARG A 129 -9.42 6.60 -0.13
CA ARG A 129 -9.06 7.18 -1.43
C ARG A 129 -8.00 6.34 -2.14
N ILE A 130 -6.97 5.86 -1.44
CA ILE A 130 -5.92 5.02 -2.04
C ILE A 130 -6.50 3.69 -2.52
N ILE A 131 -7.33 3.03 -1.72
CA ILE A 131 -7.91 1.72 -2.05
C ILE A 131 -8.95 1.82 -3.18
N THR A 132 -9.72 2.91 -3.22
CA THR A 132 -10.81 3.09 -4.20
C THR A 132 -10.44 3.96 -5.40
N SER A 133 -9.16 4.29 -5.55
CA SER A 133 -8.61 4.99 -6.70
C SER A 133 -7.69 4.03 -7.46
N PRO A 134 -8.18 3.34 -8.50
CA PRO A 134 -7.32 2.50 -9.33
C PRO A 134 -6.23 3.33 -10.01
N PRO A 135 -5.04 2.75 -10.26
CA PRO A 135 -4.02 3.37 -11.09
C PRO A 135 -4.55 3.59 -12.51
N ALA A 136 -4.11 4.64 -13.20
CA ALA A 136 -4.55 4.95 -14.57
C ALA A 136 -4.27 3.83 -15.58
N THR A 137 -3.34 2.92 -15.26
CA THR A 137 -2.98 1.77 -16.08
C THR A 137 -3.92 0.56 -15.92
N THR A 138 -4.89 0.63 -15.00
CA THR A 138 -5.72 -0.52 -14.61
C THR A 138 -7.20 -0.18 -14.71
N ALA A 139 -7.96 -1.01 -15.41
CA ALA A 139 -9.40 -0.83 -15.49
C ALA A 139 -10.04 -0.94 -14.09
N PRO A 140 -10.99 -0.05 -13.72
CA PRO A 140 -11.64 -0.11 -12.41
C PRO A 140 -12.29 -1.46 -12.10
N THR A 141 -12.87 -2.12 -13.11
CA THR A 141 -13.47 -3.45 -12.97
C THR A 141 -12.46 -4.50 -12.54
N GLN A 142 -11.29 -4.54 -13.17
CA GLN A 142 -10.20 -5.44 -12.83
C GLN A 142 -9.62 -5.12 -11.45
N TRP A 143 -9.50 -3.83 -11.11
CA TRP A 143 -9.03 -3.40 -9.80
C TRP A 143 -9.96 -3.87 -8.68
N PHE A 144 -11.26 -3.57 -8.78
CA PHE A 144 -12.24 -3.95 -7.77
C PHE A 144 -12.40 -5.47 -7.67
N ALA A 145 -12.35 -6.20 -8.79
CA ALA A 145 -12.33 -7.66 -8.78
C ALA A 145 -11.12 -8.24 -8.02
N GLY A 146 -9.96 -7.60 -8.10
CA GLY A 146 -8.75 -8.03 -7.39
C GLY A 146 -8.76 -7.73 -5.89
N ILE A 147 -9.30 -6.58 -5.47
CA ILE A 147 -9.35 -6.21 -4.05
C ILE A 147 -10.57 -6.75 -3.30
N ALA A 148 -11.67 -7.08 -4.00
CA ALA A 148 -12.92 -7.52 -3.39
C ALA A 148 -12.76 -8.74 -2.47
N PRO A 149 -12.03 -9.82 -2.82
CA PRO A 149 -11.83 -10.96 -1.92
C PRO A 149 -11.18 -10.56 -0.58
N GLN A 150 -10.22 -9.64 -0.61
CA GLN A 150 -9.55 -9.14 0.59
C GLN A 150 -10.49 -8.27 1.44
N ILE A 151 -11.29 -7.42 0.79
CA ILE A 151 -12.29 -6.60 1.49
C ILE A 151 -13.34 -7.49 2.16
N HIS A 152 -13.82 -8.55 1.49
CA HIS A 152 -14.75 -9.50 2.08
C HIS A 152 -14.14 -10.19 3.32
N GLN A 153 -12.89 -10.65 3.23
CA GLN A 153 -12.18 -11.24 4.36
C GLN A 153 -12.02 -10.27 5.55
N LEU A 154 -11.79 -8.98 5.28
CA LEU A 154 -11.74 -7.96 6.34
C LEU A 154 -13.12 -7.72 6.97
N LEU A 155 -14.18 -7.74 6.16
CA LEU A 155 -15.57 -7.60 6.62
C LEU A 155 -16.00 -8.75 7.54
N ASP A 156 -15.50 -9.97 7.29
CA ASP A 156 -15.76 -11.15 8.14
C ASP A 156 -15.31 -10.94 9.60
N GLY A 157 -14.44 -9.95 9.87
CA GLY A 157 -14.08 -9.54 11.22
C GLY A 157 -13.08 -10.46 11.93
N ASN A 158 -12.60 -11.51 11.26
CA ASN A 158 -11.56 -12.42 11.76
C ASN A 158 -10.25 -11.68 12.10
N GLU A 159 -9.99 -10.57 11.40
CA GLU A 159 -8.80 -9.74 11.56
C GLU A 159 -8.98 -8.62 12.62
N GLY A 160 -10.15 -8.56 13.26
CA GLY A 160 -10.50 -7.61 14.31
C GLY A 160 -11.67 -6.70 13.95
N PRO A 161 -12.50 -6.31 14.94
CA PRO A 161 -13.73 -5.53 14.70
C PRO A 161 -13.44 -4.14 14.13
N GLU A 162 -12.28 -3.55 14.46
CA GLU A 162 -11.86 -2.25 13.94
C GLU A 162 -11.55 -2.30 12.44
N LEU A 163 -10.86 -3.35 11.96
CA LEU A 163 -10.58 -3.52 10.54
C LEU A 163 -11.84 -3.85 9.74
N SER A 164 -12.79 -4.60 10.30
CA SER A 164 -14.10 -4.84 9.69
C SER A 164 -14.90 -3.55 9.54
N ARG A 165 -14.92 -2.69 10.58
CA ARG A 165 -15.57 -1.37 10.51
C ARG A 165 -14.94 -0.50 9.42
N VAL A 166 -13.61 -0.47 9.35
CA VAL A 166 -12.88 0.28 8.31
C VAL A 166 -13.21 -0.26 6.91
N ALA A 167 -13.19 -1.58 6.72
CA ALA A 167 -13.53 -2.19 5.43
C ALA A 167 -14.96 -1.83 5.00
N ALA A 168 -15.93 -1.85 5.93
CA ALA A 168 -17.31 -1.44 5.66
C ALA A 168 -17.40 0.03 5.23
N GLN A 169 -16.65 0.91 5.90
CA GLN A 169 -16.59 2.34 5.55
C GLN A 169 -15.91 2.56 4.20
N VAL A 170 -14.86 1.81 3.87
CA VAL A 170 -14.20 1.87 2.55
C VAL A 170 -15.18 1.49 1.44
N VAL A 171 -15.98 0.44 1.63
CA VAL A 171 -17.01 0.04 0.66
C VAL A 171 -18.10 1.11 0.55
N MET A 172 -18.62 1.58 1.67
CA MET A 172 -19.69 2.59 1.71
C MET A 172 -19.26 3.91 1.05
N ILE A 173 -18.13 4.46 1.48
CA ILE A 173 -17.65 5.79 1.07
C ILE A 173 -16.92 5.71 -0.27
N GLY A 174 -16.10 4.69 -0.49
CA GLY A 174 -15.20 4.65 -1.64
C GLY A 174 -15.79 3.98 -2.88
N ILE A 175 -16.70 3.01 -2.71
CA ILE A 175 -17.27 2.22 -3.81
C ILE A 175 -18.73 2.61 -4.05
N LEU A 176 -19.60 2.44 -3.04
CA LEU A 176 -21.04 2.61 -3.19
C LEU A 176 -21.47 4.07 -3.35
N SER A 177 -20.77 5.03 -2.71
CA SER A 177 -21.11 6.45 -2.83
C SER A 177 -20.77 7.03 -4.22
N LYS A 178 -19.89 6.36 -4.98
CA LYS A 178 -19.38 6.87 -6.25
C LYS A 178 -20.26 6.41 -7.40
N LYS A 179 -21.07 7.35 -7.92
CA LYS A 179 -21.95 7.14 -9.09
C LYS A 179 -21.24 6.52 -10.30
N GLN A 180 -19.96 6.86 -10.52
CA GLN A 180 -19.11 6.32 -11.59
C GLN A 180 -18.83 4.81 -11.50
N PHE A 181 -19.02 4.19 -10.33
CA PHE A 181 -18.85 2.75 -10.11
C PHE A 181 -20.19 2.02 -9.89
N GLY A 182 -21.31 2.74 -10.00
CA GLY A 182 -22.64 2.16 -9.96
C GLY A 182 -22.95 1.37 -11.23
N ALA A 183 -23.91 0.45 -11.13
CA ALA A 183 -24.38 -0.31 -12.29
C ALA A 183 -24.89 0.65 -13.39
N PRO A 184 -24.46 0.48 -14.66
CA PRO A 184 -24.93 1.31 -15.76
C PRO A 184 -26.45 1.16 -15.90
N GLY A 185 -27.17 2.30 -15.90
CA GLY A 185 -28.62 2.36 -16.13
C GLY A 185 -29.52 2.58 -14.90
N ARG A 186 -28.97 2.91 -13.72
CA ARG A 186 -29.77 3.13 -12.49
C ARG A 186 -29.84 4.57 -11.95
N LEU A 187 -29.39 5.55 -12.72
CA LEU A 187 -29.65 6.96 -12.43
C LEU A 187 -30.16 7.62 -13.72
N ALA A 188 -31.49 7.63 -13.85
CA ALA A 188 -32.20 8.59 -14.69
C ALA A 188 -32.22 9.95 -14.00
#